data_AF-A0A2Z5JNX2-F1
#
_entry.id   AF-A0A2Z5JNX2-F1
#
_cell.length_a   1.000
_cell.length_b   1.000
_cell.length_c   1.000
_cell.angle_alpha   90.00
_cell.angle_beta   90.00
_cell.angle_gamma   90.00
#
_symmetry.space_group_name_H-M   'P 1'
#
loop_
_entity.id
_entity.type
_entity.pdbx_description
1 polymer ?
#
loop_
_entity_poly.entity_id
_entity_poly.type
_entity_poly.pdbx_seq_one_letter_code
_entity_poly.pdbx_strand_id
1 'polypeptide(L)'
;MSSRRTVEWQVRFDAAAKLFEERGDKALLRRTATDDRIDQLWVSTPLRDTIINYALLDTPEDASDHHGLVVRLDLDRARTDNMWEYK
;
A
#
# COMPACT_ATOMS: atom_id res chain seq x y z
N MET A 1 21.29 31.23 14.97
CA MET A 1 20.47 30.81 13.80
C MET A 1 19.86 29.46 14.14
N SER A 2 18.55 29.42 14.37
CA SER A 2 17.81 28.19 14.71
C SER A 2 17.43 27.49 13.40
N SER A 3 17.99 26.31 13.13
CA SER A 3 17.56 25.49 12.00
C SER A 3 16.19 24.90 12.32
N ARG A 4 15.12 25.42 11.71
CA ARG A 4 13.85 24.71 11.64
C ARG A 4 14.10 23.39 10.90
N ARG A 5 14.02 22.27 11.62
CA ARG A 5 13.88 20.96 10.99
C ARG A 5 12.45 20.89 10.47
N THR A 6 12.27 21.07 9.17
CA THR A 6 11.03 20.67 8.50
C THR A 6 10.95 19.15 8.61
N VAL A 7 9.92 18.64 9.26
CA VAL A 7 9.59 17.21 9.19
C VAL A 7 8.92 17.03 7.83
N GLU A 8 9.67 16.60 6.83
CA GLU A 8 9.08 16.13 5.58
C GLU A 8 8.36 14.82 5.88
N TRP A 9 7.03 14.81 5.75
CA TRP A 9 6.27 13.59 5.88
C TRP A 9 6.67 12.65 4.74
N GLN A 10 7.21 11.48 5.08
CA GLN A 10 7.48 10.43 4.12
C GLN A 10 6.18 10.09 3.39
N VAL A 11 6.15 10.35 2.08
CA VAL A 11 5.03 9.95 1.23
C VAL A 11 5.01 8.42 1.17
N ARG A 12 3.95 7.82 1.69
CA ARG A 12 3.71 6.38 1.63
C ARG A 12 2.44 6.12 0.83
N PHE A 13 2.39 4.98 0.17
CA PHE A 13 1.29 4.60 -0.70
C PHE A 13 0.68 3.29 -0.21
N ASP A 14 -0.62 3.30 0.11
CA ASP A 14 -1.40 2.09 0.33
C ASP A 14 -1.63 1.37 -1.01
N ALA A 15 -1.30 0.08 -1.06
CA ALA A 15 -1.42 -0.74 -2.26
C ALA A 15 -2.86 -0.80 -2.82
N ALA A 16 -3.86 -0.95 -1.96
CA ALA A 16 -5.27 -1.00 -2.38
C ALA A 16 -5.73 0.36 -2.94
N ALA A 17 -5.42 1.46 -2.25
CA ALA A 17 -5.75 2.81 -2.68
C ALA A 17 -5.09 3.15 -4.03
N LYS A 18 -3.79 2.85 -4.20
CA LYS A 18 -3.06 3.09 -5.46
C LYS A 18 -3.71 2.36 -6.64
N LEU A 19 -4.05 1.08 -6.47
CA LEU A 19 -4.69 0.31 -7.54
C LEU A 19 -6.13 0.79 -7.82
N PHE A 20 -6.85 1.26 -6.79
CA PHE A 20 -8.15 1.89 -6.97
C PHE A 20 -8.05 3.19 -7.78
N GLU A 21 -7.08 4.06 -7.47
CA GLU A 21 -6.83 5.28 -8.24
C GLU A 21 -6.56 4.97 -9.72
N GLU A 22 -5.83 3.90 -10.02
CA GLU A 22 -5.49 3.50 -11.40
C GLU A 22 -6.65 2.83 -12.15
N ARG A 23 -7.45 2.02 -11.46
CA ARG A 23 -8.42 1.12 -12.11
C ARG A 23 -9.88 1.55 -11.93
N GLY A 24 -10.16 2.39 -10.94
CA GLY A 24 -11.53 2.76 -10.54
C GLY A 24 -12.34 1.62 -9.91
N ASP A 25 -11.71 0.47 -9.59
CA ASP A 25 -12.41 -0.70 -9.06
C ASP A 25 -12.62 -0.60 -7.55
N LYS A 26 -13.86 -0.33 -7.15
CA LYS A 26 -14.25 -0.19 -5.74
C LYS A 26 -14.06 -1.47 -4.92
N ALA A 27 -14.01 -2.65 -5.55
CA ALA A 27 -13.77 -3.91 -4.83
C ALA A 27 -12.39 -3.93 -4.14
N LEU A 28 -11.42 -3.16 -4.65
CA LEU A 28 -10.11 -2.99 -4.03
C LEU A 28 -10.18 -2.31 -2.66
N LEU A 29 -11.23 -1.52 -2.41
CA LEU A 29 -11.46 -0.83 -1.14
C LEU A 29 -12.39 -1.58 -0.20
N ARG A 30 -12.67 -2.87 -0.47
CA ARG A 30 -13.50 -3.72 0.41
C ARG A 30 -12.95 -3.66 1.84
N ARG A 31 -13.87 -3.67 2.82
CA ARG A 31 -13.54 -3.82 4.24
C ARG A 31 -12.65 -5.04 4.47
N THR A 32 -11.72 -4.90 5.42
CA THR A 32 -10.83 -5.98 5.85
C THR A 32 -11.27 -6.55 7.19
N ALA A 33 -12.02 -5.79 7.99
CA ALA A 33 -12.70 -6.22 9.20
C ALA A 33 -14.22 -6.06 9.05
N THR A 34 -14.95 -6.08 10.17
CA THR A 34 -16.43 -6.00 10.20
C THR A 34 -16.99 -4.78 9.46
N ASP A 35 -16.43 -3.60 9.66
CA ASP A 35 -17.01 -2.34 9.16
C ASP A 35 -16.08 -1.57 8.22
N ASP A 36 -14.77 -1.61 8.50
CA ASP A 36 -13.78 -0.74 7.84
C ASP A 36 -12.65 -1.52 7.15
N ARG A 37 -11.93 -0.83 6.24
CA ARG A 37 -10.64 -1.29 5.71
C ARG A 37 -9.51 -0.77 6.60
N ILE A 38 -9.13 -1.57 7.59
CA ILE A 38 -8.12 -1.20 8.60
C ILE A 38 -6.78 -1.93 8.41
N ASP A 39 -6.74 -2.95 7.56
CA ASP A 39 -5.52 -3.67 7.19
C ASP A 39 -5.00 -3.14 5.87
N GLN A 40 -3.72 -2.73 5.87
CA GLN A 40 -3.12 -2.00 4.76
C GLN A 40 -1.66 -2.39 4.59
N LEU A 41 -1.21 -2.44 3.34
CA LEU A 41 0.21 -2.54 3.02
C LEU A 41 0.67 -1.22 2.41
N TRP A 42 1.57 -0.55 3.12
CA TRP A 42 2.13 0.72 2.71
C TRP A 42 3.52 0.53 2.12
N VAL A 43 3.76 1.09 0.95
CA VAL A 43 5.09 1.15 0.34
C VAL A 43 5.64 2.57 0.34
N SER A 44 6.97 2.69 0.35
CA SER A 44 7.65 3.96 0.12
C SER A 44 7.55 4.38 -1.35
N THR A 45 7.78 5.67 -1.63
CA THR A 45 7.74 6.24 -2.99
C THR A 45 8.50 5.43 -4.05
N PRO A 46 9.72 4.91 -3.82
CA PRO A 46 10.45 4.15 -4.85
C PRO A 46 9.76 2.86 -5.29
N LEU A 47 8.87 2.33 -4.45
CA LEU A 47 8.15 1.09 -4.70
C LEU A 47 6.71 1.30 -5.18
N ARG A 48 6.22 2.54 -5.27
CA ARG A 48 4.82 2.83 -5.64
C ARG A 48 4.39 2.07 -6.91
N ASP A 49 5.21 2.12 -7.94
CA ASP A 49 4.86 1.57 -9.27
C ASP A 49 5.12 0.07 -9.38
N THR A 50 5.72 -0.53 -8.35
CA THR A 50 5.87 -1.99 -8.24
C THR A 50 4.57 -2.68 -7.89
N ILE A 51 3.61 -1.98 -7.29
CA ILE A 51 2.31 -2.55 -6.92
C ILE A 51 1.53 -2.88 -8.19
N ILE A 52 1.43 -4.18 -8.51
CA ILE A 52 0.71 -4.67 -9.70
C ILE A 52 -0.55 -5.46 -9.36
N ASN A 53 -0.70 -5.96 -8.13
CA ASN A 53 -1.92 -6.62 -7.71
C ASN A 53 -2.16 -6.53 -6.20
N TYR A 54 -3.44 -6.63 -5.82
CA TYR A 54 -3.94 -6.71 -4.46
C TYR A 54 -5.13 -7.67 -4.44
N ALA A 55 -5.22 -8.52 -3.43
CA ALA A 55 -6.39 -9.35 -3.19
C ALA A 55 -6.57 -9.61 -1.69
N LEU A 56 -7.82 -9.86 -1.31
CA LEU A 56 -8.17 -10.39 0.00
C LEU A 56 -8.21 -11.91 -0.04
N LEU A 57 -7.82 -12.53 1.07
CA LEU A 57 -7.82 -13.97 1.27
C LEU A 57 -8.95 -14.30 2.25
N ASP A 58 -9.98 -14.96 1.73
CA ASP A 58 -11.22 -15.28 2.45
C ASP A 58 -11.35 -16.77 2.78
N THR A 59 -10.30 -17.56 2.53
CA THR A 59 -10.34 -19.01 2.61
C THR A 59 -9.20 -19.55 3.49
N PRO A 60 -9.48 -20.46 4.45
CA PRO A 60 -10.81 -20.95 4.82
C PRO A 60 -11.68 -19.86 5.48
N GLU A 61 -13.00 -20.04 5.41
CA GLU A 61 -13.96 -19.19 6.14
C GLU A 61 -13.66 -19.25 7.65
N ASP A 62 -13.96 -18.16 8.35
CA ASP A 62 -13.78 -18.01 9.81
C ASP A 62 -12.34 -18.24 10.32
N ALA A 63 -11.34 -18.15 9.45
CA ALA A 63 -9.93 -18.25 9.85
C ALA A 63 -9.48 -17.11 10.80
N SER A 64 -10.11 -15.94 10.66
CA SER A 64 -9.90 -14.74 11.49
C SER A 64 -11.12 -13.82 11.34
N ASP A 65 -11.31 -12.95 12.33
CA ASP A 65 -12.21 -11.79 12.28
C ASP A 65 -11.75 -10.69 11.30
N HIS A 66 -10.57 -10.85 10.69
CA HIS A 66 -10.06 -10.04 9.60
C HIS A 66 -9.78 -10.90 8.35
N HIS A 67 -9.98 -10.31 7.18
CA HIS A 67 -9.55 -10.87 5.91
C HIS A 67 -8.03 -10.77 5.77
N GLY A 68 -7.38 -11.87 5.38
CA GLY A 68 -5.97 -11.81 4.98
C GLY A 68 -5.81 -10.93 3.73
N LEU A 69 -4.62 -10.37 3.51
CA LEU A 69 -4.32 -9.63 2.29
C LEU A 69 -3.05 -10.17 1.62
N VAL A 70 -3.03 -10.07 0.30
CA VAL A 70 -1.85 -10.35 -0.51
C VAL A 70 -1.62 -9.20 -1.49
N VAL A 71 -0.37 -8.77 -1.60
CA VAL A 71 0.07 -7.76 -2.57
C VAL A 71 1.15 -8.37 -3.43
N ARG A 72 1.05 -8.19 -4.75
CA ARG A 72 2.09 -8.58 -5.68
C ARG A 72 2.88 -7.34 -6.11
N LEU A 73 4.18 -7.40 -5.90
CA LEU A 73 5.13 -6.38 -6.34
C LEU A 73 5.93 -6.90 -7.54
N ASP A 74 6.06 -6.07 -8.56
CA ASP A 74 6.95 -6.22 -9.71
C ASP A 74 8.17 -5.33 -9.50
N LEU A 75 9.27 -5.92 -9.01
CA LEU A 75 10.45 -5.17 -8.59
C LEU A 75 11.24 -4.58 -9.76
N ASP A 76 11.03 -5.05 -10.99
CA ASP A 76 11.63 -4.46 -12.19
C ASP A 76 11.09 -3.03 -12.44
N ARG A 77 9.97 -2.66 -11.81
CA ARG A 77 9.39 -1.32 -11.84
C ARG A 77 9.85 -0.42 -10.70
N ALA A 78 10.73 -0.92 -9.82
CA ALA A 78 11.22 -0.11 -8.72
C ALA A 78 12.05 1.05 -9.25
N ARG A 79 11.84 2.24 -8.69
CA ARG A 79 12.70 3.39 -9.00
C ARG A 79 14.07 3.17 -8.39
N THR A 80 15.10 3.12 -9.24
CA THR A 80 16.50 2.92 -8.83
C THR A 80 17.34 4.19 -8.97
N ASP A 81 16.77 5.25 -9.54
CA ASP A 81 17.44 6.51 -9.84
C ASP A 81 17.78 7.33 -8.59
N ASN A 82 17.13 7.06 -7.45
CA ASN A 82 17.35 7.83 -6.22
C ASN A 82 17.11 7.04 -4.92
N MET A 83 17.79 5.92 -4.73
CA MET A 83 17.65 5.08 -3.52
C MET A 83 18.04 5.77 -2.20
N TRP A 84 18.71 6.93 -2.29
CA TRP A 84 19.26 7.69 -1.15
C TRP A 84 18.45 8.94 -0.75
N GLU A 85 17.37 9.26 -1.48
CA GLU A 85 16.43 10.33 -1.08
C GLU A 85 15.42 9.87 -0.02
N TYR A 86 15.47 8.61 0.40
CA TYR A 86 14.72 8.13 1.56
C TYR A 86 15.38 8.69 2.84
N LYS A 87 14.95 9.89 3.25
CA LYS A 87 15.28 10.50 4.55
C LYS A 87 14.21 10.21 5.60
#